data_AF-A0A0L0G4L7-F1
#
_entry.id   AF-A0A0L0G4L7-F1
#
_cell.length_a   1.000
_cell.length_b   1.000
_cell.length_c   1.000
_cell.angle_alpha   90.00
_cell.angle_beta   90.00
_cell.angle_gamma   90.00
#
_symmetry.space_group_name_H-M   'P 1'
#
loop_
_entity.id
_entity.type
_entity.pdbx_description
1 polymer ?
#
loop_
_entity_poly.entity_id
_entity_poly.type
_entity_poly.pdbx_seq_one_letter_code
_entity_poly.pdbx_strand_id
1 'polypeptide(L)' 'MKFGKHLQEEMAPDWRFNFIDYTGLKKFLKMNVANTSWDESLETKFVHMLEEELKK' A
#
# COMPACT_ATOMS: atom_id res chain seq x y z
N MET A 1 10.03 -9.79 -6.41
CA MET A 1 8.89 -9.99 -7.35
C MET A 1 8.41 -8.65 -7.89
N LYS A 2 7.85 -8.58 -9.12
CA LYS A 2 7.38 -7.33 -9.77
C LYS A 2 5.87 -7.09 -9.60
N PHE A 3 5.32 -7.38 -8.41
CA PHE A 3 3.88 -7.32 -8.14
C PHE A 3 3.24 -5.98 -8.51
N GLY A 4 3.80 -4.85 -8.06
CA GLY A 4 3.22 -3.54 -8.36
C GLY A 4 3.18 -3.18 -9.86
N LYS A 5 4.12 -3.70 -10.66
CA LYS A 5 4.10 -3.50 -12.11
C LYS A 5 3.03 -4.37 -12.76
N HIS A 6 2.95 -5.63 -12.35
CA HIS A 6 1.96 -6.58 -12.84
C HIS A 6 0.53 -6.15 -12.49
N LEU A 7 0.30 -5.66 -11.27
CA LEU A 7 -0.97 -5.10 -10.83
C LEU A 7 -1.43 -3.98 -11.76
N GLN A 8 -0.55 -3.05 -12.12
CA GLN A 8 -0.89 -1.95 -13.03
C GLN A 8 -1.19 -2.40 -14.47
N GLU A 9 -0.54 -3.48 -14.92
CA GLU A 9 -0.70 -4.01 -16.28
C GLU A 9 -1.99 -4.84 -16.43
N GLU A 10 -2.43 -5.52 -15.37
CA GLU A 10 -3.61 -6.40 -15.37
C GLU A 10 -4.90 -5.72 -14.88
N MET A 11 -4.82 -4.46 -14.45
CA MET A 11 -5.97 -3.69 -13.97
C MET A 11 -6.95 -3.36 -15.11
N ALA A 12 -8.18 -3.88 -14.99
CA ALA A 12 -9.29 -3.42 -15.82
C ALA A 12 -9.53 -1.91 -15.58
N PRO A 13 -9.61 -1.07 -16.64
CA PRO A 13 -9.75 0.38 -16.51
C PRO A 13 -10.94 0.80 -15.64
N ASP A 14 -12.06 0.10 -15.76
CA ASP A 14 -13.31 0.41 -15.04
C ASP A 14 -13.22 0.12 -13.54
N TRP A 15 -12.32 -0.78 -13.13
CA TRP A 15 -12.15 -1.20 -11.75
C TRP A 15 -10.95 -0.53 -11.10
N ARG A 16 -10.24 0.36 -11.82
CA ARG A 16 -8.98 0.96 -11.38
C ARG A 16 -9.05 1.59 -9.99
N PHE A 17 -10.20 2.16 -9.65
CA PHE A 17 -10.44 2.77 -8.35
C PHE A 17 -10.72 1.78 -7.24
N ASN A 18 -11.03 0.51 -7.52
CA ASN A 18 -11.34 -0.55 -6.53
C ASN A 18 -10.11 -1.43 -6.22
N PHE A 19 -9.03 -1.32 -6.99
CA PHE A 19 -7.79 -2.04 -6.68
C PHE A 19 -7.08 -1.41 -5.49
N ILE A 20 -6.32 -2.25 -4.79
CA ILE A 20 -5.45 -1.85 -3.68
C ILE A 20 -4.42 -0.80 -4.11
N ASP A 21 -4.26 0.26 -3.31
CA ASP A 21 -3.17 1.23 -3.46
C ASP A 21 -1.83 0.66 -2.98
N TYR A 22 -1.33 -0.34 -3.70
CA TYR A 22 -0.03 -0.95 -3.43
C TYR A 22 1.13 0.05 -3.49
N THR A 23 1.01 1.09 -4.33
CA THR A 23 2.07 2.08 -4.50
C THR A 23 2.15 3.01 -3.29
N GLY A 24 1.00 3.47 -2.79
CA GLY A 24 0.89 4.28 -1.57
C GLY A 24 1.39 3.53 -0.34
N LEU A 25 0.93 2.29 -0.13
CA LEU A 25 1.36 1.44 0.97
C LEU A 25 2.88 1.20 0.95
N LYS A 26 3.43 0.89 -0.22
CA LYS A 26 4.88 0.70 -0.38
C LYS A 26 5.68 1.98 -0.14
N LYS A 27 5.15 3.14 -0.55
CA LYS A 27 5.77 4.45 -0.32
C LYS A 27 5.81 4.78 1.17
N PHE A 28 4.73 4.51 1.90
CA PHE A 28 4.67 4.68 3.35
C PHE A 28 5.77 3.88 4.06
N LEU A 29 5.90 2.58 3.73
CA LEU A 29 6.95 1.73 4.29
C LEU A 29 8.35 2.30 4.04
N LYS A 30 8.64 2.67 2.78
CA LYS A 30 9.96 3.22 2.42
C LYS A 30 10.29 4.52 3.12
N MET A 31 9.33 5.42 3.27
CA MET A 31 9.55 6.72 3.91
C MET A 31 9.81 6.58 5.41
N ASN A 32 9.17 5.62 6.08
CA ASN A 32 9.28 5.49 7.52
C ASN A 32 10.45 4.57 7.94
N VAL A 33 10.69 3.47 7.20
CA VAL A 33 11.83 2.56 7.46
C VAL A 33 13.18 3.22 7.15
N ALA A 34 13.23 4.16 6.20
CA ALA A 34 14.47 4.87 5.86
C ALA A 34 14.87 5.93 6.90
N ASN A 35 13.91 6.46 7.66
CA ASN A 35 14.13 7.62 8.53
C ASN A 35 14.11 7.27 10.03
N THR A 36 13.52 6.14 10.42
CA THR A 36 13.33 5.78 11.83
C THR A 36 13.23 4.26 12.02
N SER A 37 13.46 3.79 13.25
CA SER A 37 13.17 2.40 13.62
C SER A 37 11.67 2.17 13.60
N TRP A 38 11.22 1.09 12.96
CA TRP A 38 9.79 0.78 12.86
C TRP A 38 9.19 0.54 14.25
N ASP A 39 8.29 1.42 14.68
CA ASP A 39 7.67 1.40 16.00
C ASP A 39 6.18 1.01 15.92
N GLU A 40 5.56 0.81 17.08
CA GLU A 40 4.16 0.41 17.20
C GLU A 40 3.19 1.46 16.62
N SER A 41 3.54 2.74 16.65
CA SER A 41 2.72 3.81 16.06
C SER A 41 2.68 3.71 14.54
N LEU A 42 3.83 3.44 13.92
CA LEU A 42 3.95 3.23 12.48
C LEU A 42 3.24 1.95 12.03
N GLU A 43 3.36 0.87 12.81
CA GLU A 43 2.63 -0.37 12.56
C GLU A 43 1.12 -0.13 12.60
N THR A 44 0.61 0.52 13.65
CA THR A 44 -0.82 0.81 13.79
C THR A 44 -1.35 1.65 12.62
N LYS A 45 -0.59 2.66 12.20
CA LYS A 45 -0.94 3.49 11.03
C LYS A 45 -0.97 2.69 9.74
N PHE A 46 0.02 1.81 9.55
CA PHE A 46 0.09 0.98 8.36
C PHE A 46 -1.05 -0.04 8.31
N VAL A 47 -1.36 -0.69 9.43
CA VAL A 47 -2.50 -1.62 9.54
C VAL A 47 -3.80 -0.89 9.22
N HIS A 48 -4.01 0.31 9.76
CA HIS A 48 -5.20 1.09 9.46
C HIS A 48 -5.32 1.44 7.97
N MET A 49 -4.23 1.86 7.31
CA MET A 49 -4.24 2.07 5.86
C MET A 49 -4.60 0.80 5.08
N LEU A 50 -4.14 -0.36 5.54
CA LEU A 50 -4.41 -1.64 4.90
C LEU A 50 -5.87 -2.09 5.12
N GLU A 51 -6.45 -1.83 6.28
CA GLU A 51 -7.86 -2.08 6.57
C GLU A 51 -8.79 -1.23 5.71
N GLU A 52 -8.46 0.05 5.50
CA GLU A 52 -9.26 0.93 4.64
C GLU A 52 -9.21 0.48 3.17
N GLU A 53 -8.05 0.01 2.68
CA GLU A 53 -7.95 -0.58 1.34
C GLU A 53 -8.66 -1.94 1.23
N LEU A 54 -8.89 -2.65 2.33
CA LEU A 54 -9.62 -3.93 2.34
C LEU A 54 -11.15 -3.75 2.37
N LYS A 55 -11.64 -2.67 3.01
CA LYS A 55 -13.07 -2.36 3.09
C LYS A 55 -13.66 -1.82 1.79
N LYS A 56 -12.78 -1.36 0.91
CA LYS A 56 -13.04 -0.78 -0.40
C LYS A 56 -13.49 -1.83 -1.41
#